data_AF-A0A538LAX4-F1
#
_entry.id   AF-A0A538LAX4-F1
#
_cell.length_a   1.000
_cell.length_b   1.000
_cell.length_c   1.000
_cell.angle_alpha   90.00
_cell.angle_beta   90.00
_cell.angle_gamma   90.00
#
_symmetry.space_group_name_H-M   'P 1'
#
loop_
_entity.id
_entity.type
_entity.pdbx_description
1 polymer ?
#
loop_
_entity_poly.entity_id
_entity_poly.type
_entity_poly.pdbx_seq_one_letter_code
_entity_poly.pdbx_strand_id
1 'polypeptide(L)'
;MGRPPRPTAAGIYHVGTKAPTGLPFFYDPEDYYVFMSELTRAIFWERLTCLAFCLMTTHYHLLVDAPKGAVPRAMKRLNWHYARSVNERLGGRGHVVGGRYFSVPVSDTSQLLVEFKYVALNPVEAGLCNRPEDWRWSSYRGTIGLEREFGFIDSRLLLAAVDGRPEALRAYVDGDGV
;
A
#
# COMPACT_ATOMS: atom_id res chain seq x y z
N MET A 1 11.49 -10.49 -24.98
CA MET A 1 10.09 -10.91 -24.70
C MET A 1 9.31 -9.71 -24.19
N GLY A 2 8.10 -9.48 -24.71
CA GLY A 2 7.19 -8.47 -24.17
C GLY A 2 6.71 -8.87 -22.78
N ARG A 3 6.68 -7.93 -21.84
CA ARG A 3 6.14 -8.19 -20.49
C ARG A 3 4.63 -8.43 -20.59
N PRO A 4 4.07 -9.44 -19.91
CA PRO A 4 2.65 -9.76 -20.01
C PRO A 4 1.75 -8.56 -19.67
N PRO A 5 0.53 -8.50 -20.24
CA PRO A 5 -0.44 -7.46 -19.90
C PRO A 5 -0.78 -7.52 -18.42
N ARG A 6 -1.14 -6.37 -17.84
CA ARG A 6 -1.53 -6.32 -16.43
C ARG A 6 -2.92 -6.93 -16.26
N PRO A 7 -3.17 -7.64 -15.14
CA PRO A 7 -4.51 -7.98 -14.73
C PRO A 7 -5.40 -6.73 -14.68
N THR A 8 -6.63 -6.87 -15.15
CA THR A 8 -7.62 -5.78 -15.16
C THR A 8 -8.99 -6.22 -14.69
N ALA A 9 -9.15 -7.47 -14.26
CA ALA A 9 -10.41 -7.97 -13.71
C ALA A 9 -10.78 -7.19 -12.44
N ALA A 10 -12.06 -7.23 -12.05
CA ALA A 10 -12.45 -6.74 -10.74
C ALA A 10 -11.91 -7.69 -9.66
N GLY A 11 -11.63 -7.17 -8.47
CA GLY A 11 -11.20 -7.95 -7.31
C GLY A 11 -10.07 -7.29 -6.53
N ILE A 12 -9.49 -8.06 -5.61
CA ILE A 12 -8.45 -7.59 -4.70
C ILE A 12 -7.08 -7.74 -5.35
N TYR A 13 -6.23 -6.73 -5.15
CA TYR A 13 -4.87 -6.70 -5.66
C TYR A 13 -3.88 -6.21 -4.62
N HIS A 14 -2.73 -6.86 -4.58
CA HIS A 14 -1.51 -6.27 -4.04
C HIS A 14 -0.81 -5.46 -5.14
N VAL A 15 -0.68 -4.16 -4.91
CA VAL A 15 -0.17 -3.19 -5.87
C VAL A 15 0.94 -2.36 -5.24
N GLY A 16 2.00 -2.10 -5.98
CA GLY A 16 3.08 -1.26 -5.51
C GLY A 16 4.03 -0.83 -6.61
N THR A 17 4.88 0.14 -6.30
CA THR A 17 6.01 0.51 -7.15
C THR A 17 7.19 0.93 -6.29
N LYS A 18 8.35 1.04 -6.92
CA LYS A 18 9.60 1.45 -6.27
C LYS A 18 10.25 2.64 -6.97
N ALA A 19 11.12 3.32 -6.25
CA ALA A 19 12.05 4.30 -6.80
C ALA A 19 13.07 3.62 -7.72
N PRO A 20 13.81 4.39 -8.55
CA PRO A 20 15.01 3.87 -9.18
C PRO A 20 15.99 3.31 -8.14
N THR A 21 16.78 2.34 -8.56
CA THR A 21 17.76 1.68 -7.67
C THR A 21 18.66 2.69 -6.99
N GLY A 22 18.79 2.58 -5.67
CA GLY A 22 19.66 3.45 -4.85
C GLY A 22 19.07 4.82 -4.51
N LEU A 23 17.84 5.13 -4.95
CA LEU A 23 17.17 6.38 -4.63
C LEU A 23 16.00 6.15 -3.67
N PRO A 24 15.70 7.12 -2.79
CA PRO A 24 14.49 7.07 -1.99
C PRO A 24 13.27 7.36 -2.88
N PHE A 25 12.15 6.76 -2.50
CA PHE A 25 10.84 7.13 -3.05
C PHE A 25 10.29 8.33 -2.29
N PHE A 26 10.49 8.36 -0.97
CA PHE A 26 10.12 9.44 -0.05
C PHE A 26 11.39 10.03 0.56
N TYR A 27 11.65 11.31 0.31
CA TYR A 27 12.88 11.99 0.72
C TYR A 27 12.78 12.56 2.14
N ASP A 28 11.57 12.96 2.55
CA ASP A 28 11.29 13.53 3.86
C ASP A 28 9.82 13.31 4.27
N PRO A 29 9.42 13.65 5.51
CA PRO A 29 8.05 13.44 5.99
C PRO A 29 6.96 14.11 5.15
N GLU A 30 7.23 15.21 4.44
CA GLU A 30 6.24 15.90 3.61
C GLU A 30 5.78 15.02 2.46
N ASP A 31 6.69 14.25 1.86
CA ASP A 31 6.41 13.35 0.75
C ASP A 31 5.38 12.27 1.13
N TYR A 32 5.44 11.74 2.34
CA TYR A 32 4.46 10.77 2.82
C TYR A 32 3.06 11.35 2.87
N TYR A 33 2.91 12.60 3.35
CA TYR A 33 1.61 13.28 3.39
C TYR A 33 1.09 13.61 1.99
N VAL A 34 1.96 14.10 1.10
CA VAL A 34 1.61 14.34 -0.31
C VAL A 34 1.13 13.05 -0.97
N PHE A 35 1.85 11.94 -0.77
CA PHE A 35 1.46 10.65 -1.31
C PHE A 35 0.12 10.17 -0.76
N MET A 36 -0.11 10.27 0.56
CA MET A 36 -1.40 9.89 1.15
C MET A 36 -2.56 10.75 0.63
N SER A 37 -2.32 12.04 0.38
CA SER A 37 -3.29 12.93 -0.25
C SER A 37 -3.62 12.46 -1.68
N GLU A 38 -2.61 12.19 -2.50
CA GLU A 38 -2.81 11.71 -3.87
C GLU A 38 -3.40 10.29 -3.92
N LEU A 39 -3.08 9.42 -2.94
CA LEU A 39 -3.68 8.10 -2.78
C LEU A 39 -5.18 8.24 -2.47
N THR A 40 -5.55 9.11 -1.53
CA THR A 40 -6.95 9.39 -1.20
C THR A 40 -7.73 9.85 -2.43
N ARG A 41 -7.13 10.73 -3.25
CA ARG A 41 -7.74 11.16 -4.52
C ARG A 41 -7.87 10.01 -5.50
N ALA A 42 -6.83 9.19 -5.68
CA ALA A 42 -6.88 8.05 -6.59
C ALA A 42 -7.96 7.03 -6.18
N ILE A 43 -8.07 6.75 -4.88
CA ILE A 43 -9.12 5.90 -4.29
C ILE A 43 -10.51 6.44 -4.64
N PHE A 44 -10.75 7.73 -4.38
CA PHE A 44 -12.03 8.37 -4.66
C PHE A 44 -12.40 8.34 -6.15
N TRP A 45 -11.50 8.82 -7.02
CA TRP A 45 -11.81 8.97 -8.45
C TRP A 45 -11.97 7.64 -9.17
N GLU A 46 -11.24 6.61 -8.75
CA GLU A 46 -11.25 5.30 -9.39
C GLU A 46 -12.11 4.27 -8.66
N ARG A 47 -12.77 4.69 -7.58
CA ARG A 47 -13.67 3.87 -6.75
C ARG A 47 -12.97 2.61 -6.23
N LEU A 48 -11.75 2.77 -5.75
CA LEU A 48 -11.06 1.70 -5.03
C LEU A 48 -11.55 1.65 -3.59
N THR A 49 -11.45 0.48 -2.98
CA THR A 49 -11.47 0.31 -1.52
C THR A 49 -10.07 -0.06 -1.08
N CYS A 50 -9.42 0.75 -0.27
CA CYS A 50 -8.07 0.45 0.23
C CYS A 50 -8.19 -0.34 1.54
N LEU A 51 -7.72 -1.58 1.52
CA LEU A 51 -7.79 -2.49 2.67
C LEU A 51 -6.61 -2.27 3.62
N ALA A 52 -5.42 -2.05 3.05
CA ALA A 52 -4.20 -1.74 3.80
C ALA A 52 -3.18 -1.00 2.93
N PHE A 53 -2.24 -0.31 3.57
CA PHE A 53 -1.07 0.25 2.90
C PHE A 53 0.16 0.24 3.81
N CYS A 54 1.34 0.27 3.18
CA CYS A 54 2.61 0.57 3.83
C CYS A 54 3.49 1.39 2.89
N LEU A 55 3.90 2.58 3.33
CA LEU A 55 4.84 3.45 2.62
C LEU A 55 6.22 3.23 3.23
N MET A 56 7.15 2.67 2.45
CA MET A 56 8.52 2.41 2.87
C MET A 56 9.37 3.65 2.62
N THR A 57 10.70 3.54 2.64
CA THR A 57 11.59 4.63 2.20
C THR A 57 11.79 4.63 0.68
N THR A 58 11.83 3.45 0.06
CA THR A 58 12.20 3.26 -1.37
C THR A 58 11.05 2.78 -2.25
N HIS A 59 9.90 2.46 -1.67
CA HIS A 59 8.75 1.89 -2.38
C HIS A 59 7.48 2.00 -1.52
N TYR A 60 6.35 1.55 -2.07
CA TYR A 60 5.10 1.43 -1.33
C TYR A 60 4.36 0.15 -1.69
N HIS A 61 3.50 -0.30 -0.76
CA HIS A 61 2.60 -1.44 -0.92
C HIS A 61 1.17 -1.02 -0.60
N LEU A 62 0.22 -1.44 -1.44
CA LEU A 62 -1.22 -1.24 -1.28
C LEU A 62 -1.94 -2.58 -1.43
N LEU A 63 -2.91 -2.84 -0.56
CA LEU A 63 -3.96 -3.83 -0.79
C LEU A 63 -5.26 -3.10 -1.12
N VAL A 64 -5.77 -3.32 -2.32
CA VAL A 64 -6.96 -2.63 -2.83
C VAL A 64 -7.96 -3.60 -3.43
N ASP A 65 -9.23 -3.45 -3.08
CA ASP A 65 -10.33 -4.01 -3.86
C ASP A 65 -10.72 -3.00 -4.95
N ALA A 66 -10.82 -3.48 -6.18
CA ALA A 66 -10.86 -2.63 -7.36
C ALA A 66 -11.90 -3.09 -8.39
N PRO A 67 -12.70 -2.17 -8.96
CA PRO A 67 -13.48 -2.44 -10.16
C PRO A 67 -12.59 -2.79 -11.37
N LYS A 68 -13.20 -3.44 -12.37
CA LYS A 68 -12.52 -3.79 -13.63
C LYS A 68 -11.81 -2.57 -14.24
N GLY A 69 -10.50 -2.70 -14.46
CA GLY A 69 -9.65 -1.69 -15.06
C GLY A 69 -9.32 -0.47 -14.20
N ALA A 70 -9.72 -0.43 -12.91
CA ALA A 70 -9.46 0.70 -12.03
C ALA A 70 -7.99 0.81 -11.60
N VAL A 71 -7.33 -0.32 -11.27
CA VAL A 71 -5.91 -0.33 -10.82
C VAL A 71 -4.98 0.43 -11.79
N PRO A 72 -5.03 0.21 -13.12
CA PRO A 72 -4.20 1.00 -14.04
C PRO A 72 -4.45 2.50 -14.05
N ARG A 73 -5.70 2.94 -13.92
CA ARG A 73 -6.03 4.37 -13.90
C ARG A 73 -5.60 5.00 -12.59
N ALA A 74 -5.85 4.33 -11.47
CA ALA A 74 -5.45 4.77 -10.13
C ALA A 74 -3.93 4.89 -10.02
N MET A 75 -3.19 3.86 -10.46
CA MET A 75 -1.73 3.88 -10.40
C MET A 75 -1.11 4.89 -11.36
N LYS A 76 -1.74 5.15 -12.52
CA LYS A 76 -1.29 6.23 -13.41
C LYS A 76 -1.45 7.58 -12.72
N ARG A 77 -2.61 7.84 -12.10
CA ARG A 77 -2.92 9.08 -11.40
C ARG A 77 -1.98 9.29 -10.21
N LEU A 78 -1.97 8.35 -9.27
CA LEU A 78 -1.17 8.40 -8.04
C LEU A 78 0.31 8.68 -8.33
N ASN A 79 0.92 7.84 -9.17
CA ASN A 79 2.35 7.93 -9.44
C ASN A 79 2.72 9.20 -10.22
N TRP A 80 1.85 9.65 -11.14
CA TRP A 80 2.13 10.87 -11.91
C TRP A 80 2.05 12.13 -11.04
N HIS A 81 0.97 12.27 -10.25
CA HIS A 81 0.80 13.44 -9.40
C HIS A 81 1.85 13.50 -8.29
N TYR A 82 2.15 12.36 -7.66
CA TYR A 82 3.20 12.28 -6.64
C TYR A 82 4.57 12.66 -7.23
N ALA A 83 4.99 12.01 -8.32
CA ALA A 83 6.29 12.30 -8.94
C ALA A 83 6.41 13.75 -9.39
N ARG A 84 5.31 14.34 -9.89
CA ARG A 84 5.27 15.75 -10.26
C ARG A 84 5.47 16.66 -9.04
N SER A 85 4.76 16.42 -7.94
CA SER A 85 4.87 17.24 -6.73
C SER A 85 6.29 17.18 -6.14
N VAL A 86 6.87 15.98 -6.05
CA VAL A 86 8.26 15.80 -5.60
C VAL A 86 9.24 16.50 -6.54
N ASN A 87 9.08 16.36 -7.86
CA ASN A 87 9.97 17.01 -8.83
C ASN A 87 9.87 18.54 -8.79
N GLU A 88 8.67 19.11 -8.65
CA GLU A 88 8.49 20.56 -8.50
C GLU A 88 9.22 21.07 -7.24
N ARG A 89 9.16 20.32 -6.13
CA ARG A 89 9.81 20.66 -4.86
C ARG A 89 11.33 20.50 -4.89
N LEU A 90 11.84 19.45 -5.53
CA LEU A 90 13.28 19.13 -5.60
C LEU A 90 14.00 19.78 -6.81
N GLY A 91 13.36 20.70 -7.52
CA GLY A 91 13.99 21.43 -8.63
C GLY A 91 14.18 20.60 -9.91
N GLY A 92 13.31 19.62 -10.15
CA GLY A 92 13.14 18.96 -11.46
C GLY A 92 14.13 17.86 -11.80
N ARG A 93 14.75 17.19 -10.82
CA ARG A 93 15.83 16.21 -11.08
C ARG A 93 15.32 14.76 -11.07
N GLY A 94 15.10 14.21 -12.27
CA GLY A 94 15.07 12.75 -12.50
C GLY A 94 13.72 12.04 -12.33
N HIS A 95 13.77 10.71 -12.38
CA HIS A 95 12.60 9.84 -12.25
C HIS A 95 12.37 9.47 -10.78
N VAL A 96 11.27 9.92 -10.19
CA VAL A 96 10.86 9.48 -8.83
C VAL A 96 10.39 8.03 -8.84
N VAL A 97 9.70 7.62 -9.90
CA VAL A 97 9.14 6.27 -10.06
C VAL A 97 10.05 5.46 -10.97
N GLY A 98 10.67 4.41 -10.42
CA GLY A 98 11.72 3.62 -11.09
C GLY A 98 11.22 2.65 -12.17
N GLY A 99 9.91 2.55 -12.39
CA GLY A 99 9.36 1.72 -13.45
C GLY A 99 7.86 1.50 -13.35
N ARG A 100 7.37 0.51 -14.11
CA ARG A 100 5.96 0.09 -14.06
C ARG A 100 5.67 -0.52 -12.69
N TYR A 101 4.58 -0.08 -12.06
CA TYR A 101 4.00 -0.74 -10.90
C TYR A 101 3.74 -2.24 -11.15
N PHE A 102 3.81 -3.04 -10.10
CA PHE A 102 3.33 -4.42 -10.07
C PHE A 102 1.88 -4.47 -9.58
N SER A 103 1.13 -5.47 -10.01
CA SER A 103 -0.23 -5.74 -9.54
C SER A 103 -0.47 -7.24 -9.56
N VAL A 104 -0.61 -7.85 -8.38
CA VAL A 104 -0.82 -9.28 -8.20
C VAL A 104 -2.25 -9.49 -7.69
N PRO A 105 -3.10 -10.27 -8.38
CA PRO A 105 -4.44 -10.59 -7.88
C PRO A 105 -4.35 -11.41 -6.60
N VAL A 106 -5.25 -11.13 -5.66
CA VAL A 106 -5.46 -11.93 -4.45
C VAL A 106 -6.69 -12.79 -4.67
N SER A 107 -6.52 -14.10 -4.63
CA SER A 107 -7.51 -15.09 -5.05
C SER A 107 -8.53 -15.44 -3.98
N ASP A 108 -8.14 -15.42 -2.71
CA ASP A 108 -8.99 -15.82 -1.58
C ASP A 108 -8.59 -15.14 -0.27
N THR A 109 -9.38 -15.40 0.78
CA THR A 109 -9.20 -14.84 2.12
C THR A 109 -7.89 -15.24 2.79
N SER A 110 -7.41 -16.48 2.57
CA SER A 110 -6.14 -16.94 3.12
C SER A 110 -4.98 -16.17 2.49
N GLN A 111 -5.01 -16.01 1.16
CA GLN A 111 -4.03 -15.19 0.46
C GLN A 111 -4.12 -13.71 0.91
N LEU A 112 -5.32 -13.17 1.11
CA LEU A 112 -5.50 -11.81 1.62
C LEU A 112 -4.77 -11.60 2.95
N LEU A 113 -4.88 -12.55 3.89
CA LEU A 113 -4.18 -12.49 5.17
C LEU A 113 -2.66 -12.58 5.01
N VAL A 114 -2.16 -13.49 4.16
CA VAL A 114 -0.73 -13.60 3.86
C VAL A 114 -0.18 -12.28 3.29
N GLU A 115 -0.86 -11.68 2.33
CA GLU A 115 -0.45 -10.41 1.74
C GLU A 115 -0.52 -9.26 2.76
N PHE A 116 -1.55 -9.24 3.61
CA PHE A 116 -1.64 -8.24 4.69
C PHE A 116 -0.49 -8.36 5.68
N LYS A 117 -0.15 -9.58 6.11
CA LYS A 117 0.99 -9.85 6.99
C LYS A 117 2.30 -9.39 6.35
N TYR A 118 2.51 -9.69 5.07
CA TYR A 118 3.67 -9.20 4.33
C TYR A 118 3.73 -7.67 4.33
N VAL A 119 2.63 -6.98 4.00
CA VAL A 119 2.57 -5.51 3.99
C VAL A 119 2.85 -4.91 5.37
N ALA A 120 2.33 -5.53 6.44
CA ALA A 120 2.54 -5.08 7.81
C ALA A 120 3.99 -5.28 8.29
N LEU A 121 4.61 -6.42 7.98
CA LEU A 121 5.96 -6.78 8.43
C LEU A 121 7.08 -6.19 7.58
N ASN A 122 6.79 -5.72 6.36
CA ASN A 122 7.78 -5.15 5.46
C ASN A 122 8.72 -4.09 6.11
N PRO A 123 8.24 -3.10 6.88
CA PRO A 123 9.12 -2.14 7.54
C PRO A 123 10.03 -2.76 8.60
N VAL A 124 9.59 -3.84 9.25
CA VAL A 124 10.42 -4.61 10.21
C VAL A 124 11.50 -5.39 9.47
N GLU A 125 11.12 -6.12 8.41
CA GLU A 125 12.06 -6.87 7.57
C GLU A 125 13.12 -5.97 6.92
N ALA A 126 12.76 -4.72 6.62
CA ALA A 126 13.67 -3.71 6.09
C ALA A 126 14.51 -2.99 7.16
N GLY A 127 14.34 -3.31 8.45
CA GLY A 127 15.06 -2.69 9.56
C GLY A 127 14.69 -1.22 9.82
N LEU A 128 13.52 -0.77 9.37
CA LEU A 128 13.03 0.60 9.57
C LEU A 128 12.42 0.79 10.98
N CYS A 129 11.96 -0.30 11.60
CA CYS A 129 11.39 -0.30 12.93
C CYS A 129 11.50 -1.70 13.59
N ASN A 130 11.24 -1.79 14.89
CA ASN A 130 11.34 -3.07 15.63
C ASN A 130 10.03 -3.88 15.55
N ARG A 131 8.88 -3.21 15.57
CA ARG A 131 7.55 -3.81 15.50
C ARG A 131 6.73 -3.17 14.40
N PRO A 132 5.77 -3.87 13.77
CA PRO A 132 4.97 -3.30 12.69
C PRO A 132 4.16 -2.06 13.13
N GLU A 133 3.71 -2.00 14.38
CA GLU A 133 3.02 -0.85 14.96
C GLU A 133 3.92 0.38 15.24
N ASP A 134 5.25 0.23 15.18
CA ASP A 134 6.17 1.37 15.33
C ASP A 134 6.28 2.19 14.02
N TRP A 135 5.88 1.61 12.87
CA TRP A 135 5.94 2.27 11.58
C TRP A 135 4.67 3.08 11.28
N ARG A 136 4.72 4.38 11.57
CA ARG A 136 3.58 5.31 11.39
C ARG A 136 3.10 5.50 9.95
N TRP A 137 3.88 5.09 8.94
CA TRP A 137 3.53 5.23 7.53
C TRP A 137 2.89 3.97 6.96
N SER A 138 2.09 3.28 7.79
CA SER A 138 1.37 2.07 7.48
C SER A 138 -0.03 2.14 8.09
N SER A 139 -1.01 1.45 7.49
CA SER A 139 -2.35 1.32 8.08
C SER A 139 -2.39 0.40 9.29
N TYR A 140 -1.34 -0.41 9.53
CA TYR A 140 -1.36 -1.53 10.47
C TYR A 140 -1.90 -1.14 11.86
N ARG A 141 -1.38 -0.06 12.47
CA ARG A 141 -1.79 0.40 13.80
C ARG A 141 -3.30 0.65 13.92
N GLY A 142 -3.88 1.29 12.90
CA GLY A 142 -5.31 1.54 12.81
C GLY A 142 -6.08 0.24 12.63
N THR A 143 -5.61 -0.64 11.75
CA THR A 143 -6.23 -1.94 11.47
C THR A 143 -6.28 -2.84 12.71
N ILE A 144 -5.26 -2.79 13.57
CA ILE A 144 -5.23 -3.54 14.83
C ILE A 144 -5.81 -2.77 16.04
N GLY A 145 -6.47 -1.63 15.80
CA GLY A 145 -7.20 -0.89 16.83
C GLY A 145 -6.36 -0.10 17.83
N LEU A 146 -5.06 0.10 17.59
CA LEU A 146 -4.20 0.93 18.44
C LEU A 146 -4.40 2.43 18.23
N GLU A 147 -4.98 2.82 17.10
CA GLU A 147 -5.36 4.19 16.78
C GLU A 147 -6.55 4.22 15.82
N ARG A 148 -7.06 5.41 15.53
CA ARG A 148 -8.09 5.57 14.52
C ARG A 148 -7.52 5.28 13.13
N GLU A 149 -8.25 4.52 12.33
CA GLU A 149 -7.89 4.28 10.93
C GLU A 149 -7.81 5.57 10.11
N PHE A 150 -6.93 5.57 9.11
CA PHE A 150 -6.93 6.58 8.07
C PHE A 150 -8.30 6.58 7.37
N GLY A 151 -8.86 7.76 7.11
CA GLY A 151 -10.21 7.88 6.57
C GLY A 151 -10.44 7.25 5.17
N PHE A 152 -9.37 6.85 4.48
CA PHE A 152 -9.42 6.16 3.19
C PHE A 152 -9.25 4.63 3.31
N ILE A 153 -9.09 4.10 4.53
CA ILE A 153 -8.91 2.68 4.81
C ILE A 153 -10.25 2.04 5.20
N ASP A 154 -10.45 0.82 4.70
CA ASP A 154 -11.56 -0.05 5.05
C ASP A 154 -11.02 -1.45 5.37
N SER A 155 -10.76 -1.71 6.65
CA SER A 155 -10.21 -2.98 7.12
C SER A 155 -11.26 -4.08 7.30
N ARG A 156 -12.54 -3.84 7.00
CA ARG A 156 -13.62 -4.78 7.37
C ARG A 156 -13.42 -6.17 6.78
N LEU A 157 -12.91 -6.26 5.55
CA LEU A 157 -12.60 -7.56 4.93
C LEU A 157 -11.43 -8.27 5.62
N LEU A 158 -10.42 -7.52 6.08
CA LEU A 158 -9.28 -8.08 6.83
C LEU A 158 -9.72 -8.58 8.20
N LEU A 159 -10.52 -7.79 8.92
CA LEU A 159 -11.05 -8.19 10.22
C LEU A 159 -11.97 -9.40 10.08
N ALA A 160 -12.88 -9.40 9.10
CA ALA A 160 -13.78 -10.53 8.84
C ALA A 160 -13.04 -11.85 8.54
N ALA A 161 -11.80 -11.77 8.04
CA ALA A 161 -10.96 -12.94 7.81
C ALA A 161 -10.42 -13.61 9.10
N VAL A 162 -10.53 -12.94 10.25
CA VAL A 162 -10.02 -13.38 11.56
C VAL A 162 -11.05 -13.13 12.69
N ASP A 163 -12.28 -13.60 12.48
CA ASP A 163 -13.41 -13.48 13.43
C ASP A 163 -13.86 -12.03 13.74
N GLY A 164 -13.46 -11.05 12.95
CA GLY A 164 -13.84 -9.65 13.12
C GLY A 164 -13.07 -8.91 14.21
N ARG A 165 -12.03 -9.50 14.81
CA ARG A 165 -11.33 -8.95 15.98
C ARG A 165 -9.92 -8.44 15.64
N PRO A 166 -9.60 -7.18 15.98
CA PRO A 166 -8.25 -6.64 15.80
C PRO A 166 -7.15 -7.47 16.48
N GLU A 167 -7.44 -8.07 17.64
CA GLU A 167 -6.50 -8.89 18.39
C GLU A 167 -6.17 -10.20 17.67
N ALA A 168 -7.16 -10.81 17.00
CA ALA A 168 -6.95 -12.01 16.20
C ALA A 168 -6.11 -11.70 14.95
N LEU A 169 -6.33 -10.53 14.33
CA LEU A 169 -5.51 -10.08 13.22
C LEU A 169 -4.06 -9.83 13.64
N ARG A 170 -3.87 -9.23 14.82
CA ARG A 170 -2.55 -9.03 15.41
C ARG A 170 -1.84 -10.36 15.66
N ALA A 171 -2.50 -11.32 16.31
CA ALA A 171 -1.93 -12.65 16.57
C ALA A 171 -1.51 -13.36 15.27
N TYR A 172 -2.32 -13.27 14.21
CA TYR A 172 -1.94 -13.82 12.90
C TYR A 172 -0.65 -13.18 12.34
N VAL A 173 -0.52 -11.85 12.45
CA VAL A 173 0.69 -11.13 11.99
C VAL A 173 1.91 -11.49 12.83
N ASP A 174 1.77 -11.53 14.16
CA ASP A 174 2.85 -11.87 15.09
C ASP A 174 3.31 -13.34 14.92
N GLY A 175 2.48 -14.19 14.31
CA GLY A 175 2.75 -15.63 14.14
C GLY A 175 2.26 -16.47 15.32
N ASP A 176 1.42 -15.90 16.17
CA ASP A 176 0.80 -16.53 17.32
C ASP A 176 -0.54 -17.23 16.98
N GLY A 177 -0.94 -17.25 15.70
CA GLY A 177 -2.23 -17.77 15.22
C GLY A 177 -2.14 -18.81 14.09
N VAL A 178 -2.53 -20.04 14.46
CA VAL A 178 -2.72 -21.31 13.69
C VAL A 178 -1.48 -21.94 13.06
#